data_AF-A0A9E1RVG3-F1
#
_entry.id   AF-A0A9E1RVG3-F1
#
_cell.length_a   1.000
_cell.length_b   1.000
_cell.length_c   1.000
_cell.angle_alpha   90.00
_cell.angle_beta   90.00
_cell.angle_gamma   90.00
#
_symmetry.space_group_name_H-M   'P 1'
#
loop_
_entity.id
_entity.type
_entity.pdbx_description
1 polymer ?
#
loop_
_entity_poly.entity_id
_entity_poly.type
_entity_poly.pdbx_seq_one_letter_code
_entity_poly.pdbx_strand_id
1 'polypeptide(L)'
;MSASVAAVAFTIIAFALISKRIEPTIISGPMVFVAMGLLFGPQATDLVDLGLEIEAVELVGEVTLAVLLFADAGRINGRELRREYMLPVRLLGIGLPLTAALGTGVLYLLIDGVGIWEAALIAAILSPTDAALGQEVVTDEAIPSR
;
A
#
# COMPACT_ATOMS: atom_id res chain seq x y z
N MET A 1 6.98 10.60 21.78
CA MET A 1 6.64 11.82 21.01
C MET A 1 7.85 12.47 20.33
N SER A 2 8.85 13.05 21.02
CA SER A 2 9.97 13.71 20.31
C SER A 2 10.85 12.74 19.49
N ALA A 3 11.14 11.55 20.03
CA ALA A 3 11.94 10.54 19.34
C ALA A 3 11.22 9.93 18.13
N SER A 4 9.95 9.55 18.28
CA SER A 4 9.12 9.00 17.18
C SER A 4 8.97 10.00 16.03
N VAL A 5 8.62 11.25 16.35
CA VAL A 5 8.50 12.32 15.35
C VAL A 5 9.85 12.59 14.68
N ALA A 6 10.96 12.57 15.42
CA ALA A 6 12.30 12.71 14.86
C ALA A 6 12.66 11.54 13.92
N ALA A 7 12.29 10.30 14.28
CA ALA A 7 12.52 9.12 13.46
C ALA A 7 11.71 9.16 12.14
N VAL A 8 10.44 9.56 12.21
CA VAL A 8 9.59 9.75 11.03
C VAL A 8 10.14 10.88 10.15
N ALA A 9 10.44 12.04 10.72
CA ALA A 9 11.00 13.16 9.99
C ALA A 9 12.36 12.80 9.36
N PHE A 10 13.24 12.12 10.09
CA PHE A 10 14.49 11.61 9.58
C PHE A 10 14.27 10.67 8.41
N THR A 11 13.32 9.73 8.52
CA THR A 11 12.99 8.79 7.44
C THR A 11 12.54 9.53 6.18
N ILE A 12 11.62 10.48 6.31
CA ILE A 12 11.13 11.29 5.18
C ILE A 12 12.27 12.08 4.53
N ILE A 13 13.09 12.77 5.34
CA ILE A 13 14.21 13.57 4.84
C ILE A 13 15.27 12.69 4.19
N ALA A 14 15.64 11.58 4.83
CA ALA A 14 16.62 10.64 4.30
C ALA A 14 16.15 10.06 2.96
N PHE A 15 14.89 9.63 2.87
CA PHE A 15 14.29 9.16 1.63
C PHE A 15 14.28 10.26 0.56
N ALA A 16 13.89 11.49 0.89
CA ALA A 16 13.87 12.61 -0.06
C ALA A 16 15.27 12.95 -0.61
N LEU A 17 16.33 12.78 0.19
CA LEU A 17 17.72 13.03 -0.25
C LEU A 17 18.25 11.97 -1.22
N ILE A 18 17.71 10.75 -1.15
CA ILE A 18 18.18 9.61 -1.95
C ILE A 18 17.19 9.20 -3.05
N SER A 19 15.95 9.71 -3.04
CA SER A 19 14.85 9.27 -3.92
C SER A 19 15.27 9.27 -5.39
N LYS A 20 15.83 10.37 -5.89
CA LYS A 20 16.31 10.48 -7.28
C LYS A 20 17.42 9.49 -7.64
N ARG A 21 18.23 9.06 -6.65
CA ARG A 21 19.27 8.04 -6.89
C ARG A 21 18.71 6.62 -6.89
N ILE A 22 17.60 6.40 -6.20
CA ILE A 22 16.93 5.09 -6.08
C ILE A 22 15.92 4.87 -7.20
N GLU A 23 15.38 5.94 -7.79
CA GLU A 23 14.46 5.93 -8.93
C GLU A 23 14.81 4.94 -10.07
N PRO A 24 16.08 4.80 -10.52
CA PRO A 24 16.43 3.81 -11.56
C PRO A 24 16.57 2.37 -11.04
N THR A 25 16.27 2.09 -9.77
CA THR A 25 16.43 0.78 -9.14
C THR A 25 15.07 0.14 -8.82
N ILE A 26 15.08 -1.14 -8.43
CA ILE A 26 13.87 -1.89 -8.05
C ILE A 26 13.31 -1.50 -6.66
N ILE A 27 13.97 -0.62 -5.92
CA ILE A 27 13.61 -0.29 -4.53
C ILE A 27 12.54 0.80 -4.55
N SER A 28 11.31 0.45 -4.17
CA SER A 28 10.20 1.40 -4.10
C SER A 28 10.18 2.18 -2.78
N GLY A 29 9.50 3.33 -2.78
CA GLY A 29 9.25 4.11 -1.56
C GLY A 29 8.69 3.27 -0.41
N PRO A 30 7.60 2.49 -0.62
CA PRO A 30 7.05 1.61 0.41
C PRO A 30 8.06 0.63 1.01
N MET A 31 8.98 0.06 0.22
CA MET A 31 10.03 -0.83 0.73
C MET A 31 10.95 -0.10 1.71
N VAL A 32 11.35 1.13 1.41
CA VAL A 32 12.20 1.94 2.29
C VAL A 32 11.47 2.28 3.59
N PHE A 33 10.23 2.76 3.51
CA PHE A 33 9.46 3.14 4.69
C PHE A 33 9.17 1.94 5.60
N VAL A 34 8.84 0.77 5.04
CA VAL A 34 8.67 -0.48 5.82
C VAL A 34 9.98 -0.90 6.48
N ALA A 35 11.10 -0.87 5.75
CA ALA A 35 12.41 -1.22 6.31
C ALA A 35 12.82 -0.29 7.46
N MET A 36 12.59 1.02 7.32
CA MET A 36 12.86 2.01 8.36
C MET A 36 11.92 1.84 9.56
N GLY A 37 10.65 1.49 9.34
CA GLY A 37 9.71 1.15 10.41
C GLY A 37 10.16 -0.09 11.20
N LEU A 38 10.64 -1.13 10.51
CA LEU A 38 11.22 -2.31 11.17
C LEU A 38 12.48 -1.97 11.97
N LEU A 39 13.34 -1.09 11.44
CA LEU A 39 14.58 -0.66 12.10
C LEU A 39 14.32 0.19 13.36
N PHE A 40 13.35 1.10 13.29
CA PHE A 40 12.99 1.98 14.41
C PHE A 40 11.97 1.39 15.38
N GLY A 41 11.34 0.28 15.01
CA GLY A 41 10.36 -0.39 15.84
C GLY A 41 10.95 -1.13 17.04
N PRO A 42 10.07 -1.68 17.90
CA PRO A 42 10.45 -2.32 19.17
C PRO A 42 11.38 -3.52 19.04
N GLN A 43 11.36 -4.19 17.89
CA GLN A 43 12.15 -5.39 17.63
C GLN A 43 13.62 -5.11 17.31
N ALA A 44 13.99 -3.85 17.04
CA ALA A 44 15.34 -3.48 16.62
C ALA A 44 15.97 -2.42 17.52
N THR A 45 15.51 -1.16 17.44
CA THR A 45 16.11 -0.06 18.21
C THR A 45 15.20 0.50 19.29
N ASP A 46 13.92 0.12 19.30
CA ASP A 46 12.91 0.54 20.28
C ASP A 46 12.80 2.08 20.42
N LEU A 47 13.08 2.78 19.31
CA LEU A 47 13.02 4.25 19.24
C LEU A 47 11.58 4.77 19.09
N VAL A 48 10.68 3.93 18.57
CA VAL A 48 9.28 4.25 18.31
C VAL A 48 8.40 3.36 19.19
N ASP A 49 7.78 3.97 20.20
CA ASP A 49 6.78 3.32 21.04
C ASP A 49 5.42 3.34 20.34
N LEU A 50 5.00 2.18 19.86
CA LEU A 50 3.75 1.98 19.13
C LEU A 50 2.50 2.12 20.03
N GLY A 51 2.64 2.01 21.36
CA GLY A 51 1.50 1.92 22.27
C GLY A 51 0.74 3.24 22.52
N LEU A 52 1.39 4.39 22.34
CA LEU A 52 0.81 5.72 22.61
C LEU A 52 0.36 6.46 21.34
N GLU A 53 0.65 5.94 20.15
CA GLU A 53 0.49 6.67 18.88
C GLU A 53 -0.55 6.04 17.92
N ILE A 54 -1.24 4.97 18.31
CA ILE A 54 -2.19 4.24 17.45
C ILE A 54 -3.31 5.14 16.93
N GLU A 55 -3.93 5.97 17.79
CA GLU A 55 -5.04 6.85 17.40
C GLU A 55 -4.59 7.93 16.41
N ALA A 56 -3.38 8.49 16.60
CA ALA A 56 -2.81 9.47 15.67
C ALA A 56 -2.44 8.82 14.32
N VAL A 57 -1.86 7.62 14.34
CA VAL A 57 -1.53 6.86 13.13
C VAL A 57 -2.78 6.44 12.37
N GLU A 58 -3.83 6.01 13.06
CA GLU A 58 -5.13 5.67 12.48
C GLU A 58 -5.76 6.89 11.80
N LEU A 59 -5.82 8.03 12.49
CA LEU A 59 -6.33 9.27 11.91
C LEU A 59 -5.53 9.72 10.70
N VAL A 60 -4.20 9.69 10.77
CA VAL A 60 -3.33 10.04 9.64
C VAL A 60 -3.56 9.08 8.47
N GLY A 61 -3.69 7.78 8.74
CA GLY A 61 -3.97 6.75 7.75
C GLY A 61 -5.33 6.97 7.07
N GLU A 62 -6.38 7.21 7.83
CA GLU A 62 -7.74 7.45 7.33
C GLU A 62 -7.79 8.72 6.46
N VAL A 63 -7.21 9.83 6.95
CA VAL A 63 -7.15 11.08 6.19
C VAL A 63 -6.32 10.92 4.92
N THR A 64 -5.17 10.25 5.01
CA THR A 64 -4.30 10.01 3.85
C THR A 64 -5.01 9.15 2.80
N LEU A 65 -5.67 8.07 3.23
CA LEU A 65 -6.44 7.20 2.35
C LEU A 65 -7.60 7.96 1.69
N ALA A 66 -8.34 8.77 2.46
CA ALA A 66 -9.42 9.58 1.92
C ALA A 66 -8.93 10.57 0.86
N VAL A 67 -7.80 11.26 1.12
CA VAL A 67 -7.20 12.20 0.17
C VAL A 67 -6.67 11.49 -1.07
N LEU A 68 -5.98 10.34 -0.92
CA LEU A 68 -5.46 9.56 -2.04
C LEU A 68 -6.59 9.03 -2.93
N LEU A 69 -7.60 8.39 -2.33
CA LEU A 69 -8.75 7.87 -3.07
C LEU A 69 -9.52 8.99 -3.78
N PHE A 70 -9.65 10.16 -3.15
CA PHE A 70 -10.25 11.33 -3.78
C PHE A 70 -9.41 11.87 -4.94
N ALA A 71 -8.10 12.03 -4.75
CA ALA A 71 -7.19 12.50 -5.78
C ALA A 71 -7.17 11.57 -6.99
N ASP A 72 -7.15 10.26 -6.76
CA ASP A 72 -7.15 9.27 -7.82
C ASP A 72 -8.49 9.20 -8.55
N ALA A 73 -9.61 9.28 -7.83
CA ALA A 73 -10.93 9.41 -8.45
C ALA A 73 -11.04 10.66 -9.34
N GLY A 74 -10.44 11.78 -8.91
CA GLY A 74 -10.41 13.04 -9.67
C GLY A 74 -9.58 12.98 -10.96
N ARG A 75 -8.61 12.06 -11.06
CA ARG A 75 -7.78 11.85 -12.26
C ARG A 75 -8.46 10.99 -13.33
N ILE A 76 -9.55 10.28 -13.00
CA ILE A 76 -10.21 9.36 -13.94
C ILE A 76 -10.94 10.13 -15.04
N ASN A 77 -10.58 9.87 -16.30
CA ASN A 77 -11.30 10.38 -17.45
C ASN A 77 -12.60 9.59 -17.69
N GLY A 78 -13.73 10.13 -17.24
CA GLY A 78 -15.03 9.47 -17.37
C GLY A 78 -15.47 9.16 -18.81
N ARG A 79 -14.98 9.90 -19.82
CA ARG A 79 -15.30 9.65 -21.24
C ARG A 79 -14.56 8.42 -21.76
N GLU A 80 -13.32 8.25 -21.35
CA GLU A 80 -12.46 7.13 -21.69
C GLU A 80 -12.89 5.87 -20.94
N LEU A 81 -13.19 5.99 -19.64
CA LEU A 81 -13.77 4.91 -18.84
C LEU A 81 -15.06 4.40 -19.47
N ARG A 82 -15.96 5.26 -19.96
CA ARG A 82 -17.18 4.82 -20.65
C ARG A 82 -16.92 4.07 -21.96
N ARG A 83 -15.78 4.29 -22.62
CA ARG A 83 -15.39 3.55 -23.83
C ARG A 83 -14.82 2.18 -23.49
N GLU A 84 -14.10 2.06 -22.38
CA GLU A 84 -13.35 0.84 -22.02
C GLU A 84 -13.71 0.24 -20.65
N TYR A 85 -14.93 0.48 -20.15
CA TYR A 85 -15.34 0.09 -18.79
C TYR A 85 -15.37 -1.42 -18.55
N MET A 86 -15.43 -2.24 -19.61
CA MET A 86 -15.57 -3.69 -19.48
C MET A 86 -14.40 -4.34 -18.75
N LEU A 87 -13.17 -3.84 -18.94
CA LEU A 87 -11.99 -4.39 -18.30
C LEU A 87 -11.98 -4.06 -16.79
N PRO A 88 -12.09 -2.79 -16.35
CA PRO A 88 -12.22 -2.45 -14.93
C PRO A 88 -13.37 -3.17 -14.23
N VAL A 89 -14.54 -3.29 -14.88
CA VAL A 89 -15.69 -3.98 -14.29
C VAL A 89 -15.44 -5.47 -14.11
N ARG A 90 -14.76 -6.15 -15.05
CA ARG A 90 -14.40 -7.57 -14.88
C ARG A 90 -13.33 -7.75 -13.80
N LEU A 91 -12.35 -6.87 -13.72
CA LEU A 91 -11.31 -6.94 -12.68
C LEU A 91 -11.90 -6.69 -11.29
N LEU A 92 -12.77 -5.69 -11.13
CA LEU A 92 -13.39 -5.36 -9.85
C LEU A 92 -14.52 -6.33 -9.45
N GLY A 93 -15.36 -6.72 -10.41
CA GLY A 93 -16.54 -7.54 -10.14
C GLY A 93 -16.27 -9.04 -10.11
N ILE A 94 -15.20 -9.51 -10.75
CA ILE A 94 -14.84 -10.94 -10.81
C ILE A 94 -13.44 -11.17 -10.27
N GLY A 95 -12.45 -10.43 -10.77
CA GLY A 95 -11.04 -10.61 -10.38
C GLY A 95 -10.82 -10.45 -8.87
N LEU A 96 -11.21 -9.31 -8.31
CA LEU A 96 -11.01 -8.99 -6.89
C LEU A 96 -11.74 -9.96 -5.95
N PRO A 97 -13.03 -10.30 -6.16
CA PRO A 97 -13.71 -11.31 -5.36
C PRO A 97 -13.09 -12.70 -5.46
N LEU A 98 -12.66 -13.12 -6.65
CA LEU A 98 -11.97 -14.40 -6.82
C LEU A 98 -10.63 -14.42 -6.09
N THR A 99 -9.83 -13.36 -6.21
CA THR A 99 -8.56 -13.23 -5.49
C THR A 99 -8.78 -13.27 -3.97
N ALA A 100 -9.79 -12.57 -3.46
CA ALA A 100 -10.12 -12.59 -2.04
C ALA A 100 -10.60 -13.98 -1.58
N ALA A 101 -11.45 -14.66 -2.36
CA ALA A 101 -11.93 -16.00 -2.04
C ALA A 101 -10.79 -17.04 -2.06
N LEU A 102 -9.92 -16.98 -3.06
CA LEU A 102 -8.73 -17.84 -3.14
C LEU A 102 -7.76 -17.55 -1.99
N GLY A 103 -7.48 -16.27 -1.71
CA GLY A 103 -6.65 -15.86 -0.59
C GLY A 103 -7.20 -16.35 0.75
N THR A 104 -8.51 -16.28 0.95
CA THR A 104 -9.19 -16.81 2.14
C THR A 104 -8.94 -18.31 2.29
N GLY A 105 -9.15 -19.07 1.21
CA GLY A 105 -8.94 -20.52 1.21
C GLY A 105 -7.49 -20.90 1.47
N VAL A 106 -6.54 -20.20 0.83
CA VAL A 106 -5.10 -20.42 1.06
C VAL A 106 -4.72 -20.11 2.50
N LEU A 107 -5.16 -18.97 3.05
CA LEU A 107 -4.79 -18.56 4.40
C LEU A 107 -5.38 -19.50 5.46
N TYR A 108 -6.64 -19.91 5.29
CA TYR A 108 -7.31 -20.88 6.17
C TYR A 108 -6.64 -22.26 6.17
N LEU A 109 -6.05 -22.68 5.04
CA LEU A 109 -5.34 -23.95 4.93
C LEU A 109 -3.88 -23.88 5.42
N LEU A 110 -3.24 -22.71 5.30
CA LEU A 110 -1.83 -22.52 5.63
C LEU A 110 -1.61 -22.22 7.12
N ILE A 111 -2.53 -21.46 7.73
CA ILE A 111 -2.38 -20.99 9.10
C ILE A 111 -3.32 -21.75 10.03
N ASP A 112 -2.75 -22.67 10.81
CA ASP A 112 -3.48 -23.43 11.81
C ASP A 112 -4.12 -22.50 12.86
N GLY A 113 -5.42 -22.71 13.13
CA GLY A 113 -6.15 -22.00 14.17
C GLY A 113 -6.79 -20.67 13.77
N VAL A 114 -6.60 -20.20 12.52
CA VAL A 114 -7.28 -19.00 12.01
C VAL A 114 -8.72 -19.32 11.63
N GLY A 115 -9.66 -18.51 12.12
CA GLY A 115 -11.07 -18.64 11.74
C GLY A 115 -11.30 -18.25 10.27
N ILE A 116 -12.28 -18.85 9.61
CA ILE A 116 -12.60 -18.55 8.20
C ILE A 116 -12.87 -17.06 7.95
N TRP A 117 -13.47 -16.36 8.92
CA TRP A 117 -13.77 -14.94 8.83
C TRP A 117 -12.54 -14.05 9.03
N GLU A 118 -11.61 -14.46 9.89
CA GLU A 118 -10.32 -13.79 10.06
C GLU A 118 -9.47 -13.93 8.79
N ALA A 119 -9.46 -15.14 8.21
CA ALA A 119 -8.83 -15.40 6.92
C ALA A 119 -9.45 -14.54 5.81
N ALA A 120 -10.78 -14.43 5.77
CA ALA A 120 -11.48 -13.62 4.80
C ALA A 120 -11.18 -12.12 4.95
N LEU A 121 -11.08 -11.63 6.19
CA LEU A 121 -10.73 -10.24 6.47
C LEU A 121 -9.31 -9.92 6.00
N ILE A 122 -8.33 -10.76 6.34
CA ILE A 122 -6.95 -10.58 5.89
C ILE A 122 -6.86 -10.63 4.36
N ALA A 123 -7.52 -11.62 3.72
CA ALA A 123 -7.55 -11.73 2.27
C ALA A 123 -8.22 -10.53 1.60
N ALA A 124 -9.28 -9.97 2.19
CA ALA A 124 -9.94 -8.77 1.69
C ALA A 124 -9.06 -7.52 1.81
N ILE A 125 -8.22 -7.42 2.84
CA ILE A 125 -7.25 -6.31 3.00
C ILE A 125 -6.11 -6.44 1.98
N LEU A 126 -5.67 -7.66 1.65
CA LEU A 126 -4.52 -7.92 0.77
C LEU A 126 -4.88 -8.04 -0.73
N SER A 127 -6.14 -8.31 -1.06
CA SER A 127 -6.60 -8.51 -2.45
C SER A 127 -6.56 -7.24 -3.32
N PRO A 128 -6.91 -6.04 -2.83
CA PRO A 128 -6.82 -4.81 -3.61
C PRO A 128 -5.38 -4.55 -4.08
N THR A 129 -5.25 -4.07 -5.32
CA THR A 129 -3.95 -3.73 -5.91
C THR A 129 -3.68 -2.24 -5.75
N ASP A 130 -2.46 -1.88 -5.37
CA ASP A 130 -2.02 -0.49 -5.25
C ASP A 130 -1.77 0.10 -6.64
N ALA A 131 -2.62 1.05 -7.03
CA ALA A 131 -2.52 1.74 -8.29
C ALA A 131 -1.27 2.61 -8.38
N ALA A 132 -0.76 3.18 -7.28
CA ALA A 132 0.41 4.05 -7.31
C ALA A 132 1.65 3.28 -7.76
N LEU A 133 1.87 2.07 -7.21
CA LEU A 133 2.96 1.19 -7.62
C LEU A 133 2.81 0.69 -9.07
N GLY A 134 1.58 0.47 -9.53
CA GLY A 134 1.32 0.08 -10.93
C GLY A 134 1.49 1.22 -11.93
N GLN A 135 1.12 2.44 -11.56
CA GLN A 135 1.24 3.63 -12.41
C GLN A 135 2.70 3.98 -12.68
N GLU A 136 3.58 3.91 -11.68
CA GLU A 136 5.02 4.16 -11.85
C GLU A 136 5.61 3.30 -12.99
N VAL A 137 5.22 2.02 -13.05
CA VAL A 137 5.66 1.10 -14.11
C VAL A 137 5.04 1.49 -15.47
N VAL A 138 3.74 1.79 -15.52
CA VAL A 138 3.06 2.11 -16.80
C VAL A 138 3.55 3.43 -17.40
N THR A 139 4.00 4.37 -16.57
CA THR A 139 4.53 5.67 -17.01
C THR A 139 6.01 5.68 -17.36
N ASP A 140 6.73 4.58 -17.14
CA ASP A 140 8.17 4.49 -17.42
C ASP A 140 8.45 4.47 -18.93
N GLU A 141 9.11 5.52 -19.43
CA GLU A 141 9.50 5.66 -20.84
C GLU A 141 10.46 4.56 -21.33
N ALA A 142 11.15 3.87 -20.42
CA ALA A 142 12.00 2.72 -20.75
C ALA A 142 11.19 1.47 -21.13
N ILE A 143 9.88 1.42 -20.83
CA ILE A 143 9.01 0.29 -21.16
C ILE A 143 8.36 0.54 -22.53
N PRO A 144 8.55 -0.34 -23.52
CA PRO A 144 7.98 -0.15 -24.86
C PRO A 144 6.46 -0.03 -24.81
N SER A 145 5.92 1.07 -25.34
CA SER A 145 4.48 1.26 -25.49
C SER A 145 3.90 0.18 -26.40
N ARG A 146 2.88 -0.54 -25.92
CA ARG A 146 2.03 -1.42 -26.75
C ARG A 146 0.76 -0.70 -27.15
#